data_AF-A0A7W9U6U1-F1
#
_entry.id   AF-A0A7W9U6U1-F1
#
_cell.length_a   1.000
_cell.length_b   1.000
_cell.length_c   1.000
_cell.angle_alpha   90.00
_cell.angle_beta   90.00
_cell.angle_gamma   90.00
#
_symmetry.space_group_name_H-M   'P 1'
#
loop_
_entity.id
_entity.type
_entity.pdbx_description
1 polymer ?
#
loop_
_entity_poly.entity_id
_entity_poly.type
_entity_poly.pdbx_seq_one_letter_code
_entity_poly.pdbx_strand_id
1 'polypeptide(L)'
;MCWQGSASGKRGRRPKYSEAAIQFCLNIKGLFNLALRQAMGMEQSLLKFAGLVWQVPDFSTVSRHQKHLSVMIGVQPTTTGLHLLVDSTGIKMLGEGEWKTKKHGADYRRQWRKATLA
;
A
#
# COMPACT_ATOMS: atom_id res chain seq x y z
N MET A 1 3.21 20.28 2.13
CA MET A 1 3.27 18.92 2.71
C MET A 1 4.58 18.79 3.49
N CYS A 2 4.53 18.33 4.75
CA CYS A 2 5.75 18.08 5.53
C CYS A 2 6.32 16.70 5.15
N TRP A 3 7.52 16.65 4.57
CA TRP A 3 8.15 15.39 4.18
C TRP A 3 8.79 14.65 5.36
N GLN A 4 9.42 15.41 6.26
CA GLN A 4 10.07 14.90 7.45
C GLN A 4 9.07 14.67 8.58
N GLY A 5 9.33 13.66 9.41
CA GLY A 5 8.51 13.36 10.57
C GLY A 5 8.65 14.42 11.67
N SER A 6 7.55 14.70 12.36
CA SER A 6 7.55 15.57 13.55
C SER A 6 8.03 14.81 14.79
N ALA A 7 8.53 15.53 15.79
CA ALA A 7 8.86 14.93 17.07
C ALA A 7 7.57 14.45 17.76
N SER A 8 7.47 13.16 18.10
CA SER A 8 6.25 12.60 18.71
C SER A 8 6.12 12.91 20.21
N GLY A 9 7.16 13.48 20.84
CA GLY A 9 7.21 13.74 22.29
C GLY A 9 7.34 12.48 23.16
N LYS A 10 7.25 11.28 22.57
CA LYS A 10 7.37 9.99 23.28
C LYS A 10 8.82 9.52 23.37
N ARG A 11 9.12 8.70 24.38
CA ARG A 11 10.44 8.07 24.55
C ARG A 11 10.70 7.10 23.38
N GLY A 12 11.78 7.33 22.63
CA GLY A 12 12.14 6.53 21.45
C GLY A 12 12.77 7.37 20.33
N ARG A 13 13.10 6.72 19.21
CA ARG A 13 13.66 7.38 18.02
C ARG A 13 12.58 8.20 17.30
N ARG A 14 12.89 9.44 16.95
CA ARG A 14 11.99 10.30 16.16
C ARG A 14 11.75 9.69 14.76
N PRO A 15 10.51 9.73 14.24
CA PRO A 15 10.23 9.26 12.89
C PRO A 15 10.96 10.14 11.86
N LYS A 16 11.66 9.52 10.91
CA LYS A 16 12.43 10.24 9.87
C LYS A 16 11.50 10.85 8.81
N TYR A 17 10.37 10.20 8.54
CA TYR A 17 9.39 10.60 7.52
C TYR A 17 8.02 10.81 8.15
N SER A 18 7.23 11.69 7.56
CA SER A 18 5.83 11.88 7.94
C SER A 18 4.94 10.76 7.38
N GLU A 19 3.77 10.55 7.99
CA GLU A 19 2.77 9.62 7.44
C GLU A 19 2.29 10.04 6.03
N ALA A 20 2.20 11.35 5.78
CA ALA A 20 1.87 11.88 4.48
C ALA A 20 2.92 11.47 3.41
N ALA A 21 4.22 11.51 3.75
CA ALA A 21 5.27 11.08 2.83
C ALA A 21 5.16 9.60 2.49
N ILE A 22 4.87 8.75 3.49
CA ILE A 22 4.64 7.32 3.26
C ILE A 22 3.39 7.08 2.41
N GLN A 23 2.29 7.80 2.67
CA GLN A 23 1.06 7.71 1.88
C GLN A 23 1.30 8.11 0.42
N PHE A 24 2.09 9.17 0.18
CA PHE A 24 2.47 9.58 -1.17
C PHE A 24 3.19 8.46 -1.91
N CYS A 25 4.21 7.84 -1.31
CA CYS A 25 4.94 6.72 -1.91
C CYS A 25 4.00 5.54 -2.27
N LEU A 26 3.12 5.18 -1.33
CA LEU A 26 2.15 4.11 -1.55
C LEU A 26 1.11 4.45 -2.62
N ASN A 27 0.72 5.71 -2.75
CA ASN A 27 -0.16 6.17 -3.82
C ASN A 27 0.51 6.07 -5.18
N ILE A 28 1.78 6.46 -5.32
CA ILE A 28 2.53 6.29 -6.58
C ILE A 28 2.63 4.81 -6.94
N LYS A 29 2.97 3.95 -5.97
CA LYS A 29 2.96 2.49 -6.18
C LYS A 29 1.60 2.00 -6.69
N GLY A 30 0.50 2.42 -6.05
CA GLY A 30 -0.85 2.00 -6.40
C GLY A 30 -1.32 2.51 -7.76
N LEU A 31 -1.11 3.81 -8.02
CA LEU A 31 -1.54 4.50 -9.24
C LEU A 31 -0.89 3.92 -10.50
N PHE A 32 0.40 3.60 -10.42
CA PHE A 32 1.16 3.03 -11.55
C PHE A 32 1.23 1.50 -11.51
N ASN A 33 0.56 0.85 -10.54
CA ASN A 33 0.58 -0.60 -10.33
C ASN A 33 2.00 -1.21 -10.31
N LEU A 34 2.94 -0.54 -9.64
CA LEU A 34 4.35 -0.92 -9.60
C LEU A 34 4.67 -1.83 -8.40
N ALA A 35 5.75 -2.61 -8.52
CA ALA A 35 6.36 -3.23 -7.35
C ALA A 35 6.97 -2.13 -6.45
N LEU A 36 6.92 -2.31 -5.12
CA LEU A 36 7.34 -1.27 -4.17
C LEU A 36 8.79 -0.78 -4.39
N ARG A 37 9.71 -1.69 -4.78
CA ARG A 37 11.10 -1.31 -5.11
C ARG A 37 11.21 -0.46 -6.38
N GLN A 38 10.36 -0.72 -7.38
CA GLN A 38 10.33 0.09 -8.61
C GLN A 38 9.70 1.46 -8.33
N ALA A 39 8.64 1.50 -7.53
CA ALA A 39 7.99 2.74 -7.11
C ALA A 39 8.97 3.70 -6.43
N MET A 40 9.84 3.21 -5.52
CA MET A 40 10.87 4.04 -4.88
C MET A 40 11.85 4.70 -5.87
N GLY A 41 12.29 3.96 -6.91
CA GLY A 41 13.18 4.51 -7.93
C GLY A 41 12.49 5.57 -8.79
N MET A 42 11.21 5.35 -9.10
CA MET A 42 10.36 6.32 -9.78
C MET A 42 10.15 7.57 -8.92
N GLU A 43 9.82 7.41 -7.64
CA GLU A 43 9.65 8.51 -6.69
C GLU A 43 10.92 9.35 -6.59
N GLN A 44 12.10 8.73 -6.56
CA GLN A 44 13.37 9.46 -6.52
C GLN A 44 13.58 10.30 -7.79
N SER A 45 13.19 9.75 -8.95
CA SER A 45 13.23 10.46 -10.23
C SER A 45 12.22 11.59 -10.28
N LEU A 46 11.01 11.39 -9.76
CA LEU A 46 9.96 12.41 -9.67
C LEU A 46 10.35 13.58 -8.76
N LEU A 47 10.92 13.29 -7.58
CA LEU A 47 11.40 14.32 -6.67
C LEU A 47 12.53 15.13 -7.29
N LYS A 48 13.48 14.46 -7.96
CA LYS A 48 14.56 15.13 -8.70
C LYS A 48 14.01 16.00 -9.83
N PHE A 49 13.03 15.50 -10.59
CA PHE A 49 12.37 16.24 -11.65
C PHE A 49 11.63 17.47 -11.13
N ALA A 50 10.98 17.36 -9.97
CA ALA A 50 10.30 18.46 -9.30
C ALA A 50 11.26 19.45 -8.58
N GLY A 51 12.59 19.24 -8.65
CA GLY A 51 13.57 20.08 -7.98
C GLY A 51 13.58 19.94 -6.44
N LEU A 52 12.98 18.88 -5.91
CA LEU A 52 12.84 18.65 -4.47
C LEU A 52 14.02 17.81 -3.95
N VAL A 53 14.79 18.36 -3.02
CA VAL A 53 15.94 17.68 -2.37
C VAL A 53 15.52 16.73 -1.24
N TRP A 54 14.34 16.11 -1.36
CA TRP A 54 13.80 15.21 -0.35
C TRP A 54 14.32 13.78 -0.54
N GLN A 55 14.69 13.12 0.57
CA GLN A 55 15.11 11.73 0.53
C GLN A 55 13.90 10.79 0.45
N VAL A 56 13.92 9.83 -0.47
CA VAL A 56 12.89 8.79 -0.56
C VAL A 56 13.05 7.80 0.62
N PRO A 57 11.96 7.37 1.29
CA PRO A 57 12.01 6.31 2.29
C PRO A 57 12.47 4.98 1.66
N ASP A 58 13.24 4.18 2.41
CA ASP A 58 13.65 2.86 1.93
C ASP A 58 12.49 1.84 1.98
N PHE A 59 12.66 0.73 1.27
CA PHE A 59 11.65 -0.33 1.17
C PHE A 59 11.18 -0.81 2.53
N SER A 60 12.11 -0.99 3.47
CA SER A 60 11.80 -1.49 4.80
C SER A 60 10.96 -0.50 5.60
N THR A 61 11.24 0.80 5.48
CA THR A 61 10.46 1.85 6.14
C THR A 61 9.04 1.89 5.61
N VAL A 62 8.86 1.94 4.28
CA VAL A 62 7.52 1.98 3.67
C VAL A 62 6.73 0.73 4.01
N SER A 63 7.33 -0.46 3.88
CA SER A 63 6.64 -1.73 4.12
C SER A 63 6.18 -1.88 5.58
N ARG A 64 6.98 -1.47 6.56
CA ARG A 64 6.57 -1.53 7.98
C ARG A 64 5.46 -0.52 8.29
N HIS A 65 5.54 0.68 7.73
CA HIS A 65 4.53 1.71 7.97
C HIS A 65 3.22 1.38 7.26
N GLN A 66 3.26 0.76 6.07
CA GLN A 66 2.06 0.35 5.33
C GLN A 66 1.11 -0.50 6.18
N LYS A 67 1.62 -1.33 7.09
CA LYS A 67 0.79 -2.16 7.99
C LYS A 67 -0.06 -1.34 8.97
N HIS A 68 0.42 -0.16 9.36
CA HIS A 68 -0.18 0.67 10.41
C HIS A 68 -0.77 1.98 9.86
N LEU A 69 -0.56 2.27 8.57
CA LEU A 69 -1.04 3.47 7.94
C LEU A 69 -2.56 3.38 7.76
N SER A 70 -3.29 4.29 8.41
CA SER A 70 -4.71 4.47 8.16
C SER A 70 -4.87 5.11 6.78
N VAL A 71 -5.30 4.32 5.79
CA VAL A 71 -5.58 4.85 4.45
C VAL A 71 -6.90 5.60 4.53
N MET A 72 -6.83 6.93 4.50
CA MET A 72 -8.01 7.76 4.34
C MET A 72 -8.47 7.66 2.88
N ILE A 73 -9.36 6.71 2.60
CA ILE A 73 -10.08 6.65 1.33
C ILE A 73 -11.14 7.76 1.41
N GLY A 74 -11.00 8.80 0.58
CA GLY A 74 -11.98 9.87 0.51
C GLY A 74 -13.32 9.31 0.03
N VAL A 75 -14.27 9.14 0.95
CA VAL A 75 -15.64 8.78 0.62
C VAL A 75 -16.34 10.06 0.17
N GLN A 76 -16.79 10.10 -1.07
CA GLN A 76 -17.71 11.14 -1.53
C GLN A 76 -19.11 10.74 -1.08
N PRO A 77 -19.77 11.49 -0.18
CA PRO A 77 -21.12 11.16 0.24
C PRO A 77 -22.07 11.35 -0.95
N THR A 78 -22.74 10.27 -1.35
CA THR A 78 -23.77 10.31 -2.38
C THR A 78 -25.13 10.39 -1.70
N THR A 79 -25.95 11.38 -2.06
CA THR A 79 -27.35 11.52 -1.60
C THR A 79 -28.29 10.48 -2.25
N THR A 80 -27.84 9.82 -3.31
CA THR A 80 -28.52 8.72 -3.97
C THR A 80 -28.04 7.38 -3.41
N GLY A 81 -28.93 6.37 -3.42
CA GLY A 81 -28.59 5.02 -2.97
C GLY A 81 -27.34 4.48 -3.66
N LEU A 82 -26.42 3.90 -2.88
CA LEU A 82 -25.20 3.29 -3.38
C LEU A 82 -25.50 1.87 -3.89
N HIS A 83 -25.42 1.65 -5.20
CA HIS A 83 -25.50 0.31 -5.77
C HIS A 83 -24.11 -0.33 -5.75
N LEU A 84 -23.86 -1.24 -4.80
CA LEU A 84 -22.62 -2.00 -4.71
C LEU A 84 -22.63 -3.14 -5.73
N LEU A 85 -21.83 -3.03 -6.79
CA LEU A 85 -21.63 -4.12 -7.75
C LEU A 85 -20.45 -4.97 -7.28
N VAL A 86 -20.72 -6.21 -6.85
CA VAL A 86 -19.70 -7.21 -6.53
C VAL A 86 -19.61 -8.17 -7.70
N ASP A 87 -18.52 -8.11 -8.45
CA ASP A 87 -18.28 -9.07 -9.52
C ASP A 87 -17.68 -10.39 -8.99
N SER A 88 -17.75 -11.44 -9.81
CA SER A 88 -17.23 -12.76 -9.46
C SER A 88 -15.70 -12.84 -9.49
N THR A 89 -14.98 -11.72 -9.58
CA THR A 89 -13.51 -11.73 -9.58
C THR A 89 -12.95 -12.34 -8.29
N GLY A 90 -13.78 -12.42 -7.24
CA GLY A 90 -13.58 -13.28 -6.09
C GLY A 90 -12.44 -12.78 -5.21
N ILE A 91 -12.67 -12.75 -3.90
CA ILE A 91 -11.57 -12.50 -2.97
C ILE A 91 -10.69 -13.75 -2.98
N LYS A 92 -9.60 -13.70 -3.74
CA LYS A 92 -8.65 -14.80 -3.84
C LYS A 92 -7.83 -14.89 -2.54
N MET A 93 -8.07 -15.94 -1.76
CA MET A 93 -7.28 -16.20 -0.56
C MET A 93 -5.95 -16.84 -0.96
N LEU A 94 -4.86 -16.08 -0.81
CA LEU A 94 -3.49 -16.59 -0.98
C LEU A 94 -3.09 -17.33 0.30
N GLY A 95 -2.93 -18.66 0.22
CA GLY A 95 -2.53 -19.52 1.33
C GLY A 95 -1.27 -20.34 1.04
N GLU A 96 -0.86 -21.16 2.01
CA GLU A 96 0.33 -22.02 1.94
C GLU A 96 0.37 -22.89 0.66
N GLY A 97 -0.78 -23.44 0.26
CA GLY A 97 -0.91 -24.24 -0.94
C GLY A 97 -0.49 -23.48 -2.22
N GLU A 98 -0.88 -22.22 -2.36
CA GLU A 98 -0.54 -21.44 -3.56
C GLU A 98 0.96 -21.06 -3.61
N TRP A 99 1.58 -20.81 -2.45
CA TRP A 99 3.02 -20.58 -2.37
C TRP A 99 3.80 -21.84 -2.71
N LYS A 100 3.41 -23.00 -2.17
CA LYS A 100 4.05 -24.29 -2.43
C LYS A 100 3.89 -24.72 -3.89
N THR A 101 2.72 -24.53 -4.51
CA THR A 101 2.55 -24.79 -5.95
C THR A 101 3.42 -23.88 -6.81
N LYS A 102 3.53 -22.59 -6.48
CA LYS A 102 4.34 -21.64 -7.25
C LYS A 102 5.84 -21.86 -7.10
N LYS A 103 6.31 -22.33 -5.94
CA LYS A 103 7.73 -22.57 -5.67
C LYS A 103 8.21 -23.98 -5.99
N HIS A 104 7.37 -24.99 -5.81
CA HIS A 104 7.76 -26.39 -5.88
C HIS A 104 6.96 -27.21 -6.90
N GLY A 105 6.04 -26.60 -7.64
CA GLY A 105 5.26 -27.29 -8.67
C GLY A 105 4.30 -28.36 -8.12
N ALA A 106 4.14 -28.44 -6.81
CA ALA A 106 3.25 -29.41 -6.16
C ALA A 106 1.78 -29.04 -6.43
N ASP A 107 1.00 -30.00 -6.89
CA ASP A 107 -0.41 -29.79 -7.21
C ASP A 107 -1.23 -29.71 -5.92
N TYR A 108 -1.77 -28.52 -5.63
CA TYR A 108 -2.54 -28.25 -4.41
C TYR A 108 -3.86 -27.57 -4.76
N ARG A 109 -4.95 -27.96 -4.10
CA ARG A 109 -6.30 -27.48 -4.45
C ARG A 109 -6.46 -26.00 -4.09
N ARG A 110 -6.73 -25.16 -5.08
CA ARG A 110 -7.08 -23.74 -4.88
C ARG A 110 -8.41 -23.65 -4.12
N GLN A 111 -8.45 -22.86 -3.04
CA GLN A 111 -9.67 -22.64 -2.26
C GLN A 111 -10.28 -21.30 -2.63
N TRP A 112 -11.57 -21.32 -3.02
CA TRP A 112 -12.39 -20.14 -3.21
C TRP A 112 -13.46 -20.12 -2.12
N ARG A 113 -13.69 -18.96 -1.50
CA ARG A 113 -14.80 -18.77 -0.56
C ARG A 113 -15.72 -17.68 -1.10
N LYS A 114 -17.02 -17.96 -1.12
CA LYS A 114 -18.04 -16.94 -1.38
C LYS A 114 -18.16 -16.06 -0.14
N ALA A 115 -18.01 -14.75 -0.32
CA ALA A 115 -18.33 -13.79 0.72
C ALA A 115 -19.81 -13.42 0.62
N THR A 116 -20.55 -13.61 1.71
CA THR A 116 -21.92 -13.10 1.82
C THR A 116 -21.84 -11.79 2.59
N LEU A 117 -22.30 -10.70 1.99
CA LEU A 117 -22.49 -9.41 2.66
C LEU A 117 -23.90 -9.42 3.24
N ALA A 118 -24.04 -9.17 4.55
CA ALA A 118 -25.32 -9.04 5.25
C ALA A 118 -25.61 -7.57 5.54
#